data_AF-A0A813JUH8-F1
#
_entry.id   AF-A0A813JUH8-F1
#
_cell.length_a   1.000
_cell.length_b   1.000
_cell.length_c   1.000
_cell.angle_alpha   90.00
_cell.angle_beta   90.00
_cell.angle_gamma   90.00
#
_symmetry.space_group_name_H-M   'P 1'
#
loop_
_entity.id
_entity.type
_entity.pdbx_description
1 polymer ?
#
loop_
_entity_poly.entity_id
_entity_poly.type
_entity_poly.pdbx_seq_one_letter_code
_entity_poly.pdbx_strand_id
1 'polypeptide(L)'
;MNLNDQKVAAMAQRLIARIGSVAEALDTKLPLPRIPAPLRANVAWPADFQPSILASLAGEGRMAALSSMERKGAILQVSELDTSGKAVLSQFILGGIDELGSLLGASWAASGLIVTTTTGAVAECPGLPKAGVWPCSQVGTSLPSGGSTIKSAVAVRLPEGRLRAAINFEEEQGLLILDLDLKSHSWIPSGEVQLPLSQGSSHSHHLSFDPKGDELLVSSSHDGGALKWRVGESDATEPVIVATPQAAAFGRVWHAACGLGGGQVAHLASQAVGSKPELLLSSSA
;
A
#
# COMPACT_ATOMS: atom_id res chain seq x y z
N MET A 1 -30.24 -51.76 -12.57
CA MET A 1 -29.60 -50.43 -12.45
C MET A 1 -30.67 -49.39 -12.71
N ASN A 2 -30.86 -48.43 -11.81
CA ASN A 2 -31.99 -47.50 -11.89
C ASN A 2 -31.72 -46.45 -12.99
N LEU A 3 -32.76 -45.98 -13.69
CA LEU A 3 -32.63 -44.94 -14.72
C LEU A 3 -32.01 -43.64 -14.15
N ASN A 4 -32.22 -43.38 -12.86
CA ASN A 4 -31.59 -42.27 -12.15
C ASN A 4 -30.06 -42.44 -12.02
N ASP A 5 -29.57 -43.67 -11.76
CA ASP A 5 -28.14 -43.93 -11.60
C ASP A 5 -27.38 -43.65 -12.91
N GLN A 6 -27.99 -43.98 -14.04
CA GLN A 6 -27.43 -43.68 -15.37
C GLN A 6 -27.37 -42.18 -15.65
N LYS A 7 -28.39 -41.42 -15.24
CA LYS A 7 -28.40 -39.95 -15.40
C LYS A 7 -27.35 -39.27 -14.53
N VAL A 8 -27.18 -39.73 -13.28
CA VAL A 8 -26.16 -39.20 -12.36
C VAL A 8 -24.76 -39.50 -12.88
N ALA A 9 -24.50 -40.72 -13.33
CA ALA A 9 -23.20 -41.09 -13.91
C ALA A 9 -22.87 -40.26 -15.16
N ALA A 10 -23.85 -40.01 -16.04
CA ALA A 10 -23.65 -39.19 -17.22
C ALA A 10 -23.36 -37.71 -16.87
N MET A 11 -24.00 -37.16 -15.84
CA MET A 11 -23.72 -35.80 -15.36
C MET A 11 -22.32 -35.70 -14.73
N ALA A 12 -21.93 -36.68 -13.91
CA ALA A 12 -20.60 -36.72 -13.30
C ALA A 12 -19.49 -36.77 -14.36
N GLN A 13 -19.64 -37.60 -15.40
CA GLN A 13 -18.67 -37.67 -16.50
C GLN A 13 -18.55 -36.35 -17.26
N ARG A 14 -19.67 -35.65 -17.51
CA ARG A 14 -19.65 -34.32 -18.15
C ARG A 14 -18.95 -33.28 -17.28
N LEU A 15 -19.15 -33.33 -15.97
CA LEU A 15 -18.50 -32.41 -15.04
C LEU A 15 -16.99 -32.68 -14.97
N ILE A 16 -16.57 -33.94 -14.86
CA ILE A 16 -15.15 -34.32 -14.86
C ILE A 16 -14.45 -33.85 -16.14
N ALA A 17 -15.06 -34.05 -17.30
CA ALA A 17 -14.50 -33.59 -18.58
C ALA A 17 -14.33 -32.06 -18.63
N ARG A 18 -15.32 -31.31 -18.12
CA ARG A 18 -15.25 -29.83 -18.04
C ARG A 18 -14.19 -29.35 -17.05
N ILE A 19 -14.10 -29.98 -15.88
CA ILE A 19 -13.10 -29.65 -14.87
C ILE A 19 -11.69 -29.99 -15.38
N GLY A 20 -11.53 -31.13 -16.07
CA GLY A 20 -10.26 -31.54 -16.68
C GLY A 20 -9.73 -30.49 -17.67
N SER A 21 -10.58 -29.99 -18.58
CA SER A 21 -10.16 -28.95 -19.53
C SER A 21 -9.79 -27.62 -18.86
N VAL A 22 -10.45 -27.28 -17.75
CA VAL A 22 -10.11 -26.07 -16.98
C VAL A 22 -8.81 -26.27 -16.21
N ALA A 23 -8.61 -27.45 -15.62
CA ALA A 23 -7.37 -27.80 -14.93
C ALA A 23 -6.17 -27.80 -15.90
N GLU A 24 -6.31 -28.37 -17.10
CA GLU A 24 -5.28 -28.32 -18.15
C GLU A 24 -5.03 -26.88 -18.63
N ALA A 25 -6.08 -26.07 -18.80
CA ALA A 25 -5.93 -24.66 -19.16
C ALA A 25 -5.22 -23.85 -18.08
N LEU A 26 -5.43 -24.17 -16.80
CA LEU A 26 -4.72 -23.58 -15.66
C LEU A 26 -3.28 -24.11 -15.52
N ASP A 27 -3.04 -25.37 -15.89
CA ASP A 27 -1.71 -25.99 -15.88
C ASP A 27 -0.86 -25.60 -17.11
N THR A 28 -1.51 -25.04 -18.13
CA THR A 28 -0.82 -24.37 -19.23
C THR A 28 -0.13 -23.14 -18.66
N LYS A 29 1.09 -23.32 -18.15
CA LYS A 29 1.94 -22.26 -17.58
C LYS A 29 2.09 -21.16 -18.63
N LEU A 30 1.23 -20.14 -18.55
CA LEU A 30 1.42 -18.92 -19.31
C LEU A 30 2.81 -18.41 -18.95
N PRO A 31 3.65 -18.07 -19.94
CA PRO A 31 4.96 -17.52 -19.66
C PRO A 31 4.76 -16.29 -18.78
N LEU A 32 5.21 -16.39 -17.52
CA LEU A 32 5.08 -15.29 -16.57
C LEU A 32 5.78 -14.07 -17.19
N PRO A 33 5.13 -12.89 -17.18
CA PRO A 33 5.75 -11.66 -17.65
C PRO A 33 7.12 -11.51 -17.00
N ARG A 34 8.17 -11.34 -17.82
CA ARG A 34 9.51 -11.05 -17.29
C ARG A 34 9.52 -9.63 -16.77
N ILE A 35 9.29 -9.47 -15.47
CA ILE A 35 9.39 -8.15 -14.83
C ILE A 35 10.86 -7.88 -14.51
N PRO A 36 11.40 -6.71 -14.92
CA PRO A 36 12.76 -6.32 -14.59
C PRO A 36 12.99 -6.37 -13.08
N ALA A 37 14.19 -6.79 -12.67
CA ALA A 37 14.61 -6.67 -11.28
C ALA A 37 14.55 -5.18 -10.85
N PRO A 38 14.17 -4.90 -9.59
CA PRO A 38 14.04 -3.54 -9.14
C PRO A 38 15.42 -2.89 -9.05
N LEU A 39 15.51 -1.63 -9.45
CA LEU A 39 16.74 -0.85 -9.37
C LEU A 39 16.92 -0.29 -7.96
N ARG A 40 18.08 -0.53 -7.33
CA ARG A 40 18.39 0.10 -6.04
C ARG A 40 18.72 1.58 -6.25
N ALA A 41 17.98 2.46 -5.59
CA ALA A 41 18.30 3.88 -5.53
C ALA A 41 19.40 4.16 -4.51
N ASN A 42 20.32 5.08 -4.84
CA ASN A 42 21.41 5.47 -3.96
C ASN A 42 20.95 6.50 -2.93
N VAL A 43 20.41 6.00 -1.80
CA VAL A 43 19.93 6.80 -0.68
C VAL A 43 20.84 6.63 0.53
N ALA A 44 21.39 7.75 1.02
CA ALA A 44 22.18 7.77 2.24
C ALA A 44 21.30 8.11 3.44
N TRP A 45 20.71 7.10 4.07
CA TRP A 45 19.91 7.30 5.28
C TRP A 45 20.78 7.75 6.46
N PRO A 46 20.30 8.73 7.26
CA PRO A 46 20.88 9.05 8.56
C PRO A 46 21.02 7.82 9.46
N ALA A 47 22.03 7.79 10.33
CA ALA A 47 22.38 6.59 11.09
C ALA A 47 21.27 6.13 12.06
N ASP A 48 20.52 7.08 12.61
CA ASP A 48 19.42 6.89 13.56
C ASP A 48 18.04 6.90 12.89
N PHE A 49 17.97 6.87 11.55
CA PHE A 49 16.71 6.94 10.83
C PHE A 49 16.33 5.59 10.21
N GLN A 50 15.27 4.98 10.74
CA GLN A 50 14.69 3.74 10.24
C GLN A 50 13.29 4.01 9.67
N PRO A 51 13.18 4.43 8.40
CA PRO A 51 11.88 4.59 7.76
C PRO A 51 11.19 3.23 7.59
N SER A 52 9.89 3.23 7.81
CA SER A 52 9.00 2.07 7.62
C SER A 52 7.76 2.41 6.80
N ILE A 53 7.51 3.69 6.51
CA ILE A 53 6.38 4.16 5.71
C ILE A 53 6.91 4.99 4.54
N LEU A 54 6.28 4.86 3.38
CA LEU A 54 6.51 5.69 2.20
C LEU A 54 5.22 6.38 1.78
N ALA A 55 5.34 7.65 1.37
CA ALA A 55 4.29 8.37 0.65
C ALA A 55 4.93 9.08 -0.55
N SER A 56 4.27 9.08 -1.70
CA SER A 56 4.76 9.71 -2.92
C SER A 56 3.84 10.83 -3.37
N LEU A 57 4.44 11.89 -3.89
CA LEU A 57 3.76 12.90 -4.68
C LEU A 57 3.92 12.52 -6.15
N ALA A 58 2.93 11.79 -6.67
CA ALA A 58 3.01 11.20 -8.01
C ALA A 58 3.27 12.25 -9.09
N GLY A 59 4.14 11.92 -10.05
CA GLY A 59 4.50 12.79 -11.17
C GLY A 59 5.61 13.82 -10.87
N GLU A 60 5.94 14.07 -9.60
CA GLU A 60 7.06 14.96 -9.23
C GLU A 60 8.34 14.20 -8.87
N GLY A 61 8.31 12.86 -8.80
CA GLY A 61 9.45 12.07 -8.33
C GLY A 61 9.82 12.34 -6.86
N ARG A 62 8.90 12.94 -6.10
CA ARG A 62 9.08 13.26 -4.68
C ARG A 62 8.45 12.19 -3.80
N MET A 63 9.16 11.83 -2.74
CA MET A 63 8.70 10.88 -1.74
C MET A 63 9.02 11.36 -0.34
N ALA A 64 8.16 11.04 0.61
CA ALA A 64 8.42 11.17 2.03
C ALA A 64 8.59 9.76 2.59
N ALA A 65 9.75 9.50 3.20
CA ALA A 65 9.97 8.33 4.02
C ALA A 65 9.76 8.72 5.49
N LEU A 66 9.04 7.91 6.25
CA LEU A 66 8.65 8.22 7.63
C LEU A 66 9.00 7.04 8.55
N SER A 67 9.46 7.35 9.76
CA SER A 67 9.59 6.36 10.84
C SER A 67 8.26 6.23 11.58
N SER A 68 7.74 5.01 11.70
CA SER A 68 6.46 4.77 12.38
C SER A 68 6.45 5.17 13.85
N MET A 69 7.57 5.00 14.56
CA MET A 69 7.66 5.27 16.00
C MET A 69 8.24 6.64 16.34
N GLU A 70 9.24 7.11 15.57
CA GLU A 70 10.00 8.31 15.95
C GLU A 70 9.38 9.61 15.43
N ARG A 71 8.38 9.53 14.54
CA ARG A 71 7.75 10.70 13.88
C ARG A 71 8.75 11.59 13.13
N LYS A 72 9.94 11.04 12.85
CA LYS A 72 10.94 11.62 11.97
C LYS A 72 10.60 11.23 10.53
N GLY A 73 10.99 12.08 9.61
CA GLY A 73 10.86 11.83 8.19
C GLY A 73 11.99 12.41 7.38
N ALA A 74 12.01 12.01 6.11
CA ALA A 74 12.94 12.50 5.12
C ALA A 74 12.22 12.66 3.78
N ILE A 75 12.33 13.84 3.17
CA ILE A 75 11.90 14.06 1.80
C ILE A 75 13.03 13.63 0.86
N LEU A 76 12.68 12.81 -0.13
CA LEU A 76 13.56 12.36 -1.20
C LEU A 76 13.06 12.91 -2.52
N GLN A 77 13.98 13.46 -3.30
CA GLN A 77 13.75 13.75 -4.72
C GLN A 77 14.49 12.71 -5.55
N VAL A 78 13.73 11.87 -6.24
CA VAL A 78 14.24 10.97 -7.28
C VAL A 78 14.06 11.70 -8.60
N SER A 79 15.07 12.47 -8.98
CA SER A 79 15.26 12.84 -10.38
C SER A 79 15.54 11.57 -11.18
N GLU A 80 15.22 11.54 -12.48
CA GLU A 80 15.33 10.40 -13.42
C GLU A 80 16.39 9.36 -13.04
N LEU A 81 16.07 8.07 -13.25
CA LEU A 81 16.78 6.81 -12.92
C LEU A 81 18.26 6.70 -13.36
N ASP A 82 19.02 7.78 -13.39
CA ASP A 82 20.46 7.77 -13.50
C ASP A 82 21.02 7.09 -12.24
N THR A 83 21.62 5.94 -12.48
CA THR A 83 22.28 5.05 -11.53
C THR A 83 23.38 5.73 -10.70
N SER A 84 23.76 6.96 -11.04
CA SER A 84 24.72 7.79 -10.32
C SER A 84 24.08 8.85 -9.39
N GLY A 85 22.77 9.09 -9.53
CA GLY A 85 22.03 10.16 -8.87
C GLY A 85 21.92 9.95 -7.37
N LYS A 86 22.67 10.72 -6.60
CA LYS A 86 22.50 10.82 -5.14
C LYS A 86 21.15 11.48 -4.86
N ALA A 87 20.23 10.75 -4.21
CA ALA A 87 18.96 11.33 -3.79
C ALA A 87 19.21 12.50 -2.81
N VAL A 88 18.61 13.66 -3.09
CA VAL A 88 18.66 14.80 -2.17
C VAL A 88 17.69 14.52 -1.03
N LEU A 89 18.21 14.57 0.20
CA LEU A 89 17.47 14.23 1.40
C LEU A 89 17.34 15.46 2.29
N SER A 90 16.11 15.84 2.62
CA SER A 90 15.81 16.85 3.64
C SER A 90 15.07 16.20 4.80
N GLN A 91 15.68 16.18 5.99
CA GLN A 91 15.07 15.62 7.19
C GLN A 91 14.02 16.56 7.78
N PHE A 92 13.01 15.98 8.43
CA PHE A 92 12.01 16.71 9.19
C PHE A 92 11.46 15.89 10.35
N ILE A 93 10.71 16.54 11.24
CA ILE A 93 9.92 15.93 12.32
C ILE A 93 8.47 16.35 12.14
N LEU A 94 7.53 15.43 12.35
CA LEU A 94 6.10 15.72 12.39
C LEU A 94 5.76 16.35 13.75
N GLY A 95 5.24 17.58 13.76
CA GLY A 95 4.84 18.27 14.97
C GLY A 95 3.32 18.24 15.19
N GLY A 96 2.86 18.22 16.44
CA GLY A 96 1.42 18.34 16.77
C GLY A 96 0.63 17.03 16.73
N ILE A 97 1.31 15.89 16.62
CA ILE A 97 0.70 14.55 16.62
C ILE A 97 1.22 13.68 17.77
N ASP A 98 1.77 14.32 18.82
CA ASP A 98 2.52 13.61 19.85
C ASP A 98 1.67 12.58 20.61
N GLU A 99 0.37 12.86 20.73
CA GLU A 99 -0.60 12.07 21.49
C GLU A 99 -1.42 11.10 20.60
N LEU A 100 -1.17 11.09 19.29
CA LEU A 100 -1.98 10.30 18.34
C LEU A 100 -1.50 8.85 18.17
N GLY A 101 -0.40 8.46 18.81
CA GLY A 101 0.19 7.12 18.70
C GLY A 101 1.19 6.99 17.55
N SER A 102 1.54 5.73 17.22
CA SER A 102 2.49 5.42 16.14
C SER A 102 1.84 5.60 14.78
N LEU A 103 2.63 5.93 13.75
CA LEU A 103 2.12 6.04 12.38
C LEU A 103 1.84 4.64 11.80
N LEU A 104 0.74 4.53 11.06
CA LEU A 104 0.34 3.32 10.33
C LEU A 104 0.50 3.45 8.82
N GLY A 105 0.41 4.66 8.29
CA GLY A 105 0.54 4.93 6.87
C GLY A 105 0.53 6.42 6.59
N ALA A 106 0.79 6.76 5.33
CA ALA A 106 0.79 8.13 4.88
C ALA A 106 0.44 8.23 3.39
N SER A 107 -0.13 9.36 2.98
CA SER A 107 -0.26 9.76 1.58
C SER A 107 0.27 11.18 1.41
N TRP A 108 0.71 11.52 0.20
CA TRP A 108 1.22 12.85 -0.09
C TRP A 108 0.54 13.41 -1.34
N ALA A 109 -0.23 14.48 -1.15
CA ALA A 109 -0.89 15.22 -2.21
C ALA A 109 -0.33 16.65 -2.32
N ALA A 110 -0.80 17.39 -3.32
CA ALA A 110 -0.36 18.77 -3.54
C ALA A 110 -0.63 19.70 -2.34
N SER A 111 -1.65 19.41 -1.53
CA SER A 111 -1.99 20.17 -0.32
C SER A 111 -1.05 19.89 0.86
N GLY A 112 -0.35 18.76 0.87
CA GLY A 112 0.52 18.34 1.98
C GLY A 112 0.50 16.84 2.23
N LEU A 113 1.11 16.46 3.34
CA LEU A 113 1.17 15.07 3.82
C LEU A 113 -0.06 14.77 4.68
N ILE A 114 -0.64 13.59 4.52
CA ILE A 114 -1.68 13.07 5.40
C ILE A 114 -1.14 11.81 6.04
N VAL A 115 -1.27 11.69 7.36
CA VAL A 115 -0.82 10.53 8.13
C VAL A 115 -1.96 9.91 8.90
N THR A 116 -1.90 8.59 9.06
CA THR A 116 -2.81 7.79 9.87
C THR A 116 -2.03 7.16 11.02
N THR A 117 -2.71 6.90 12.14
CA THR A 117 -2.06 6.45 13.37
C THR A 117 -2.75 5.24 13.99
N THR A 118 -2.08 4.57 14.94
CA THR A 118 -2.60 3.39 15.64
C THR A 118 -3.85 3.65 16.46
N THR A 119 -4.13 4.92 16.81
CA THR A 119 -5.38 5.32 17.49
C THR A 119 -6.55 5.52 16.52
N GLY A 120 -6.31 5.33 15.22
CA GLY A 120 -7.26 5.66 14.16
C GLY A 120 -7.31 7.15 13.84
N ALA A 121 -6.54 8.01 14.51
CA ALA A 121 -6.52 9.44 14.18
C ALA A 121 -5.88 9.67 12.80
N VAL A 122 -6.47 10.60 12.05
CA VAL A 122 -5.96 11.13 10.78
C VAL A 122 -5.44 12.54 11.03
N ALA A 123 -4.24 12.86 10.57
CA ALA A 123 -3.67 14.20 10.70
C ALA A 123 -3.15 14.71 9.36
N GLU A 124 -3.29 16.02 9.13
CA GLU A 124 -2.81 16.71 7.94
C GLU A 124 -1.66 17.62 8.28
N CYS A 125 -0.62 17.56 7.46
CA CYS A 125 0.58 18.38 7.53
C CYS A 125 0.65 19.22 6.25
N PRO A 126 0.06 20.43 6.23
CA PRO A 126 -0.07 21.21 5.00
C PRO A 126 1.28 21.67 4.45
N GLY A 127 1.38 21.75 3.13
CA GLY A 127 2.55 22.27 2.41
C GLY A 127 3.80 21.40 2.54
N LEU A 128 4.90 22.02 2.96
CA LEU A 128 6.23 21.42 3.11
C LEU A 128 6.80 21.73 4.50
N PRO A 129 7.75 20.95 5.01
CA PRO A 129 8.39 21.22 6.29
C PRO A 129 9.12 22.58 6.26
N LYS A 130 9.00 23.33 7.35
CA LYS A 130 9.67 24.63 7.56
C LYS A 130 10.63 24.49 8.73
N ALA A 131 11.89 24.85 8.52
CA ALA A 131 12.95 24.72 9.53
C ALA A 131 13.03 23.30 10.15
N GLY A 132 12.84 22.26 9.33
CA GLY A 132 12.90 20.86 9.78
C GLY A 132 11.66 20.37 10.54
N VAL A 133 10.60 21.17 10.66
CA VAL A 133 9.34 20.76 11.28
C VAL A 133 8.22 20.79 10.24
N TRP A 134 7.46 19.70 10.16
CA TRP A 134 6.22 19.65 9.41
C TRP A 134 5.06 19.72 10.40
N PRO A 135 4.43 20.89 10.58
CA PRO A 135 3.33 21.02 11.52
C PRO A 135 2.14 20.23 11.01
N CYS A 136 1.56 19.39 11.87
CA CYS A 136 0.43 18.55 11.57
C CYS A 136 -0.69 18.82 12.58
N SER A 137 -1.94 18.63 12.17
CA SER A 137 -3.11 18.72 13.04
C SER A 137 -4.07 17.59 12.74
N GLN A 138 -4.66 16.99 13.78
CA GLN A 138 -5.72 16.00 13.61
C GLN A 138 -6.90 16.60 12.84
N VAL A 139 -7.48 15.81 11.93
CA VAL A 139 -8.66 16.16 11.14
C VAL A 139 -9.74 15.11 11.30
N GLY A 140 -10.99 15.57 11.43
CA GLY A 140 -12.15 14.70 11.54
C GLY A 140 -12.17 13.82 12.80
N THR A 141 -13.05 12.83 12.79
CA THR A 141 -13.15 11.79 13.83
C THR A 141 -12.16 10.68 13.55
N SER A 142 -11.79 9.90 14.58
CA SER A 142 -10.94 8.73 14.40
C SER A 142 -11.61 7.69 13.50
N LEU A 143 -10.79 6.97 12.73
CA LEU A 143 -11.21 5.84 11.92
C LEU A 143 -11.92 4.79 12.79
N PRO A 144 -13.09 4.29 12.37
CA PRO A 144 -13.84 3.32 13.14
C PRO A 144 -13.07 2.00 13.23
N SER A 145 -12.72 1.59 14.45
CA SER A 145 -12.02 0.32 14.68
C SER A 145 -12.96 -0.85 14.99
N GLY A 146 -14.21 -0.57 15.40
CA GLY A 146 -15.15 -1.61 15.83
C GLY A 146 -14.68 -2.44 17.03
N GLY A 147 -13.62 -2.03 17.72
CA GLY A 147 -12.94 -2.81 18.76
C GLY A 147 -11.77 -3.67 18.26
N SER A 148 -11.55 -3.76 16.94
CA SER A 148 -10.44 -4.49 16.33
C SER A 148 -9.15 -3.65 16.28
N THR A 149 -8.00 -4.31 16.29
CA THR A 149 -6.71 -3.64 16.10
C THR A 149 -6.53 -3.26 14.63
N ILE A 150 -6.25 -1.97 14.37
CA ILE A 150 -5.89 -1.49 13.05
C ILE A 150 -4.44 -1.90 12.75
N LYS A 151 -4.25 -2.80 11.79
CA LYS A 151 -2.94 -3.31 11.37
C LYS A 151 -2.22 -2.34 10.45
N SER A 152 -2.95 -1.77 9.49
CA SER A 152 -2.48 -0.69 8.64
C SER A 152 -3.66 0.18 8.22
N ALA A 153 -3.38 1.45 7.96
CA ALA A 153 -4.38 2.39 7.47
C ALA A 153 -3.68 3.44 6.62
N VAL A 154 -4.37 3.95 5.60
CA VAL A 154 -3.93 5.13 4.84
C VAL A 154 -5.14 6.00 4.57
N ALA A 155 -4.94 7.31 4.58
CA ALA A 155 -5.98 8.28 4.25
C ALA A 155 -5.45 9.28 3.22
N VAL A 156 -6.34 9.81 2.40
CA VAL A 156 -6.06 10.79 1.34
C VAL A 156 -7.20 11.80 1.26
N ARG A 157 -6.88 13.03 0.84
CA ARG A 157 -7.88 14.06 0.55
C ARG A 157 -8.21 14.04 -0.94
N LEU A 158 -9.47 13.74 -1.24
CA LEU A 158 -10.01 13.74 -2.59
C LEU A 158 -10.07 15.18 -3.14
N PRO A 159 -10.10 15.38 -4.47
CA PRO A 159 -10.19 16.70 -5.10
C PRO A 159 -11.37 17.55 -4.62
N GLU A 160 -12.50 16.94 -4.27
CA GLU A 160 -13.68 17.62 -3.70
C GLU A 160 -13.51 18.03 -2.22
N GLY A 161 -12.34 17.77 -1.62
CA GLY A 161 -12.00 18.11 -0.25
C GLY A 161 -12.43 17.08 0.79
N ARG A 162 -13.12 16.01 0.39
CA ARG A 162 -13.49 14.89 1.27
C ARG A 162 -12.28 14.01 1.60
N LEU A 163 -12.29 13.38 2.77
CA LEU A 163 -11.28 12.38 3.11
C LEU A 163 -11.76 10.99 2.72
N ARG A 164 -10.84 10.18 2.19
CA ARG A 164 -11.00 8.75 1.96
C ARG A 164 -9.93 8.00 2.74
N ALA A 165 -10.28 6.85 3.30
CA ALA A 165 -9.36 5.98 4.00
C ALA A 165 -9.52 4.53 3.54
N ALA A 166 -8.43 3.77 3.64
CA ALA A 166 -8.41 2.32 3.52
C ALA A 166 -7.82 1.75 4.80
N ILE A 167 -8.49 0.75 5.39
CA ILE A 167 -8.12 0.14 6.66
C ILE A 167 -7.94 -1.36 6.49
N ASN A 168 -6.87 -1.90 7.07
CA ASN A 168 -6.64 -3.33 7.28
C ASN A 168 -6.72 -3.64 8.78
N PHE A 169 -7.57 -4.58 9.16
CA PHE A 169 -7.69 -5.06 10.54
C PHE A 169 -6.92 -6.38 10.74
N GLU A 170 -6.41 -6.61 11.95
CA GLU A 170 -5.55 -7.78 12.25
C GLU A 170 -6.22 -9.14 12.00
N GLU A 171 -7.54 -9.23 12.21
CA GLU A 171 -8.32 -10.47 12.13
C GLU A 171 -9.13 -10.62 10.82
N GLU A 172 -9.03 -9.65 9.90
CA GLU A 172 -9.85 -9.62 8.69
C GLU A 172 -9.02 -9.85 7.42
N GLN A 173 -9.61 -10.56 6.46
CA GLN A 173 -9.00 -10.85 5.16
C GLN A 173 -9.49 -9.85 4.11
N GLY A 174 -9.20 -8.57 4.32
CA GLY A 174 -9.64 -7.54 3.39
C GLY A 174 -9.24 -6.14 3.83
N LEU A 175 -9.62 -5.18 3.01
CA LEU A 175 -9.53 -3.76 3.31
C LEU A 175 -10.93 -3.16 3.32
N LEU A 176 -11.22 -2.38 4.35
CA LEU A 176 -12.41 -1.54 4.41
C LEU A 176 -12.07 -0.16 3.83
N ILE A 177 -12.83 0.28 2.83
CA ILE A 177 -12.72 1.63 2.27
C ILE A 177 -13.80 2.50 2.89
N LEU A 178 -13.40 3.65 3.41
CA LEU A 178 -14.26 4.60 4.08
C LEU A 178 -14.14 5.97 3.41
N ASP A 179 -15.26 6.67 3.30
CA ASP A 179 -15.28 8.10 2.99
C ASP A 179 -15.77 8.87 4.22
N LEU A 180 -15.19 10.03 4.50
CA LEU A 180 -15.67 10.92 5.55
C LEU A 180 -16.88 11.71 5.03
N ASP A 181 -18.06 11.50 5.62
CA ASP A 181 -19.19 12.36 5.33
C ASP A 181 -19.01 13.74 5.99
N LEU A 182 -18.90 14.78 5.16
CA LEU A 182 -18.67 16.15 5.61
C LEU A 182 -19.85 16.73 6.40
N LYS A 183 -21.07 16.17 6.26
CA LYS A 183 -22.25 16.65 6.98
C LYS A 183 -22.32 16.10 8.40
N SER A 184 -22.11 14.80 8.55
CA SER A 184 -22.14 14.13 9.86
C SER A 184 -20.79 14.12 10.57
N HIS A 185 -19.70 14.46 9.88
CA HIS A 185 -18.32 14.27 10.34
C HIS A 185 -18.04 12.82 10.78
N SER A 186 -18.69 11.85 10.13
CA SER A 186 -18.57 10.42 10.41
C SER A 186 -18.03 9.66 9.21
N TRP A 187 -17.25 8.61 9.48
CA TRP A 187 -16.76 7.71 8.45
C TRP A 187 -17.88 6.77 8.01
N ILE A 188 -18.13 6.72 6.70
CA ILE A 188 -19.12 5.84 6.09
C ILE A 188 -18.41 4.80 5.19
N PRO A 189 -18.80 3.52 5.26
CA PRO A 189 -18.31 2.52 4.33
C PRO A 189 -18.63 2.88 2.88
N SER A 190 -17.60 2.93 2.04
CA SER A 190 -17.73 3.22 0.61
C SER A 190 -17.34 2.03 -0.27
N GLY A 191 -16.74 0.98 0.30
CA GLY A 191 -16.42 -0.26 -0.40
C GLY A 191 -15.54 -1.20 0.43
N GLU A 192 -15.32 -2.39 -0.10
CA GLU A 192 -14.45 -3.40 0.50
C GLU A 192 -13.56 -4.00 -0.59
N VAL A 193 -12.31 -4.29 -0.25
CA VAL A 193 -11.35 -4.95 -1.14
C VAL A 193 -10.93 -6.26 -0.52
N GLN A 194 -11.20 -7.36 -1.22
CA GLN A 194 -10.71 -8.68 -0.83
C GLN A 194 -9.26 -8.82 -1.26
N LEU A 195 -8.37 -9.05 -0.30
CA LEU A 195 -6.95 -9.28 -0.60
C LEU A 195 -6.76 -10.75 -0.99
N PRO A 196 -5.92 -11.06 -1.99
CA PRO A 196 -5.64 -12.44 -2.33
C PRO A 196 -5.10 -13.17 -1.09
N LEU A 197 -5.68 -14.33 -0.80
CA LEU A 197 -5.42 -15.13 0.39
C LEU A 197 -3.92 -15.38 0.55
N SER A 198 -3.30 -14.62 1.46
CA SER A 198 -1.94 -14.90 1.88
C SER A 198 -2.04 -16.04 2.90
N GLN A 199 -1.53 -17.22 2.57
CA GLN A 199 -1.59 -18.35 3.49
C GLN A 199 -0.79 -18.00 4.76
N GLY A 200 -1.50 -17.72 5.87
CA GLY A 200 -0.93 -17.43 7.19
C GLY A 200 -1.36 -16.07 7.77
N SER A 201 -1.62 -16.02 9.07
CA SER A 201 -2.07 -14.83 9.81
C SER A 201 -0.98 -13.75 10.00
N SER A 202 0.28 -14.04 9.66
CA SER A 202 1.41 -13.15 9.95
C SER A 202 1.75 -12.13 8.86
N HIS A 203 1.00 -12.09 7.76
CA HIS A 203 1.32 -11.20 6.63
C HIS A 203 0.77 -9.80 6.86
N SER A 204 1.64 -8.79 6.87
CA SER A 204 1.23 -7.39 6.92
C SER A 204 1.16 -6.80 5.52
N HIS A 205 0.19 -5.92 5.32
CA HIS A 205 0.01 -5.20 4.07
C HIS A 205 0.24 -3.72 4.29
N HIS A 206 1.04 -3.11 3.42
CA HIS A 206 1.27 -1.67 3.43
C HIS A 206 0.42 -1.02 2.36
N LEU A 207 -0.19 0.11 2.70
CA LEU A 207 -1.19 0.79 1.89
C LEU A 207 -0.67 2.16 1.46
N SER A 208 -0.90 2.53 0.20
CA SER A 208 -0.62 3.87 -0.33
C SER A 208 -1.72 4.27 -1.29
N PHE A 209 -2.33 5.44 -1.08
CA PHE A 209 -3.16 6.05 -2.11
C PHE A 209 -2.30 6.84 -3.10
N ASP A 210 -2.78 6.95 -4.34
CA ASP A 210 -2.32 8.00 -5.25
C ASP A 210 -2.83 9.38 -4.76
N PRO A 211 -2.27 10.50 -5.26
CA PRO A 211 -2.66 11.83 -4.80
C PRO A 211 -4.14 12.19 -4.99
N LYS A 212 -4.86 11.50 -5.89
CA LYS A 212 -6.29 11.75 -6.11
C LYS A 212 -7.20 10.84 -5.27
N GLY A 213 -6.68 9.73 -4.75
CA GLY A 213 -7.46 8.73 -4.02
C GLY A 213 -8.32 7.84 -4.91
N ASP A 214 -7.98 7.79 -6.20
CA ASP A 214 -8.63 6.96 -7.22
C ASP A 214 -7.95 5.58 -7.32
N GLU A 215 -6.67 5.49 -6.92
CA GLU A 215 -5.91 4.25 -6.94
C GLU A 215 -5.35 3.92 -5.55
N LEU A 216 -5.55 2.67 -5.11
CA LEU A 216 -4.99 2.11 -3.89
C LEU A 216 -3.92 1.08 -4.25
N LEU A 217 -2.70 1.34 -3.83
CA LEU A 217 -1.60 0.38 -3.87
C LEU A 217 -1.56 -0.41 -2.56
N VAL A 218 -1.52 -1.73 -2.67
CA VAL A 218 -1.31 -2.65 -1.54
C VAL A 218 -0.05 -3.44 -1.82
N SER A 219 0.93 -3.36 -0.92
CA SER A 219 2.15 -4.17 -0.99
C SER A 219 2.21 -5.18 0.15
N SER A 220 2.71 -6.36 -0.18
CA SER A 220 2.92 -7.48 0.75
C SER A 220 4.27 -7.34 1.44
N SER A 221 4.29 -7.43 2.78
CA SER A 221 5.53 -7.40 3.55
C SER A 221 6.41 -8.64 3.34
N HIS A 222 5.83 -9.75 2.85
CA HIS A 222 6.49 -11.05 2.75
C HIS A 222 7.34 -11.18 1.49
N ASP A 223 6.81 -10.77 0.34
CA ASP A 223 7.43 -11.02 -0.98
C ASP A 223 7.65 -9.74 -1.80
N GLY A 224 7.24 -8.59 -1.27
CA GLY A 224 7.36 -7.29 -1.94
C GLY A 224 6.42 -7.13 -3.12
N GLY A 225 5.53 -8.09 -3.37
CA GLY A 225 4.52 -7.99 -4.41
C GLY A 225 3.62 -6.78 -4.15
N ALA A 226 3.26 -6.06 -5.21
CA ALA A 226 2.38 -4.90 -5.12
C ALA A 226 1.25 -5.01 -6.14
N LEU A 227 0.05 -4.76 -5.64
CA LEU A 227 -1.21 -4.82 -6.37
C LEU A 227 -1.84 -3.43 -6.33
N LYS A 228 -2.50 -3.05 -7.42
CA LYS A 228 -3.16 -1.75 -7.55
C LYS A 228 -4.64 -1.94 -7.83
N TRP A 229 -5.48 -1.34 -7.02
CA TRP A 229 -6.93 -1.29 -7.19
C TRP A 229 -7.35 0.10 -7.60
N ARG A 230 -8.37 0.19 -8.44
CA ARG A 230 -9.15 1.42 -8.60
C ARG A 230 -10.21 1.49 -7.52
N VAL A 231 -10.42 2.67 -6.96
CA VAL A 231 -11.34 2.90 -5.85
C VAL A 231 -12.41 3.90 -6.27
N GLY A 232 -13.68 3.53 -6.09
CA GLY A 232 -14.82 4.40 -6.39
C GLY A 232 -15.50 4.15 -7.75
N GLU A 233 -14.96 3.26 -8.58
CA GLU A 233 -15.69 2.73 -9.74
C GLU A 233 -16.68 1.64 -9.26
N SER A 234 -17.93 1.69 -9.71
CA SER A 234 -19.00 0.76 -9.30
C SER A 234 -18.77 -0.67 -9.78
N ASP A 235 -17.95 -0.83 -10.81
CA ASP A 235 -17.55 -2.14 -11.31
C ASP A 235 -16.30 -2.57 -10.53
N ALA A 236 -16.43 -3.65 -9.76
CA ALA A 236 -15.33 -4.25 -9.02
C ALA A 236 -14.23 -4.68 -10.01
N THR A 237 -13.29 -3.79 -10.29
CA THR A 237 -12.14 -4.09 -11.13
C THR A 237 -11.20 -5.01 -10.38
N GLU A 238 -10.81 -6.11 -11.01
CA GLU A 238 -9.73 -6.96 -10.53
C GLU A 238 -8.45 -6.13 -10.31
N PRO A 239 -7.65 -6.44 -9.27
CA PRO A 239 -6.39 -5.74 -9.06
C PRO A 239 -5.44 -5.92 -10.24
N VAL A 240 -4.74 -4.85 -10.58
CA VAL A 240 -3.62 -4.90 -11.52
C VAL A 240 -2.34 -5.20 -10.75
N ILE A 241 -1.59 -6.21 -11.18
CA ILE A 241 -0.26 -6.49 -10.64
C ILE A 241 0.70 -5.42 -11.15
N VAL A 242 1.24 -4.60 -10.25
CA VAL A 242 2.18 -3.53 -10.60
C VAL A 242 3.62 -3.85 -10.20
N ALA A 243 3.82 -4.79 -9.27
CA ALA A 243 5.10 -5.42 -9.01
C ALA A 243 4.87 -6.89 -8.65
N THR A 244 5.56 -7.81 -9.33
CA THR A 244 5.44 -9.23 -8.98
C THR A 244 6.19 -9.57 -7.70
N PRO A 245 5.67 -10.55 -6.93
CA PRO A 245 6.41 -11.21 -5.86
C PRO A 245 7.82 -11.60 -6.32
N GLN A 246 8.83 -11.22 -5.55
CA GLN A 246 10.21 -11.55 -5.87
C GLN A 246 10.62 -12.81 -5.12
N ALA A 247 10.47 -13.97 -5.78
CA ALA A 247 10.95 -15.23 -5.22
C ALA A 247 12.46 -15.20 -4.89
N ALA A 248 13.26 -14.41 -5.62
CA ALA A 248 14.69 -14.25 -5.35
C ALA A 248 15.02 -13.31 -4.18
N ALA A 249 14.02 -12.69 -3.54
CA ALA A 249 14.21 -11.75 -2.42
C ALA A 249 14.16 -12.43 -1.05
N PHE A 250 14.42 -13.74 -0.96
CA PHE A 250 14.55 -14.44 0.32
C PHE A 250 15.53 -13.70 1.24
N GLY A 251 15.06 -13.34 2.43
CA GLY A 251 15.82 -12.58 3.43
C GLY A 251 15.47 -11.09 3.50
N ARG A 252 14.82 -10.50 2.48
CA ARG A 252 14.39 -9.10 2.56
C ARG A 252 13.13 -8.94 3.40
N VAL A 253 13.07 -7.85 4.16
CA VAL A 253 11.86 -7.40 4.87
C VAL A 253 11.32 -6.19 4.12
N TRP A 254 10.09 -6.29 3.62
CA TRP A 254 9.45 -5.20 2.87
C TRP A 254 8.61 -4.34 3.82
N HIS A 255 8.91 -3.03 3.81
CA HIS A 255 8.37 -2.08 4.78
C HIS A 255 7.25 -1.21 4.21
N ALA A 256 7.34 -0.82 2.94
CA ALA A 256 6.31 0.02 2.31
C ALA A 256 6.48 0.03 0.79
N ALA A 257 5.43 0.43 0.08
CA ALA A 257 5.51 0.79 -1.32
C ALA A 257 4.62 2.01 -1.62
N CYS A 258 5.00 2.80 -2.61
CA CYS A 258 4.19 3.93 -3.10
C CYS A 258 4.37 4.11 -4.62
N GLY A 259 3.35 4.64 -5.29
CA GLY A 259 3.37 4.86 -6.74
C GLY A 259 4.04 6.18 -7.12
N LEU A 260 5.04 6.16 -7.99
CA LEU A 260 5.74 7.37 -8.45
C LEU A 260 5.07 8.07 -9.63
N GLY A 261 4.05 7.45 -10.22
CA GLY A 261 3.49 7.83 -11.52
C GLY A 261 4.18 7.08 -12.66
N GLY A 262 3.60 7.14 -13.87
CA GLY A 262 4.17 6.47 -15.05
C GLY A 262 4.35 4.95 -14.91
N GLY A 263 3.54 4.30 -14.06
CA GLY A 263 3.66 2.87 -13.77
C GLY A 263 4.81 2.50 -12.82
N GLN A 264 5.58 3.46 -12.33
CA GLN A 264 6.69 3.17 -11.42
C GLN A 264 6.22 3.02 -9.98
N VAL A 265 6.83 2.09 -9.26
CA VAL A 265 6.60 1.84 -7.83
C VAL A 265 7.93 1.95 -7.10
N ALA A 266 7.96 2.72 -6.02
CA ALA A 266 9.06 2.75 -5.08
C ALA A 266 8.75 1.83 -3.91
N HIS A 267 9.69 0.97 -3.57
CA HIS A 267 9.62 0.05 -2.44
C HIS A 267 10.69 0.39 -1.42
N LEU A 268 10.32 0.30 -0.15
CA LEU A 268 11.24 0.34 0.98
C LEU A 268 11.46 -1.06 1.50
N ALA A 269 12.70 -1.54 1.52
CA ALA A 269 13.02 -2.87 1.99
C ALA A 269 14.34 -2.90 2.76
N SER A 270 14.50 -3.81 3.72
CA SER A 270 15.78 -4.04 4.40
C SER A 270 16.26 -5.47 4.13
N GLN A 271 17.57 -5.72 4.22
CA GLN A 271 18.14 -7.06 4.00
C GLN A 271 17.90 -8.04 5.16
N ALA A 272 17.55 -7.49 6.32
CA ALA A 272 17.18 -8.19 7.55
C ALA A 272 16.44 -7.22 8.48
N VAL A 273 15.77 -7.74 9.50
CA VAL A 273 15.18 -6.94 10.58
C VAL A 273 16.29 -6.09 11.24
N GLY A 274 16.07 -4.78 11.37
CA GLY A 274 17.02 -3.85 11.99
C GLY A 274 18.20 -3.42 11.10
N SER A 275 18.34 -3.98 9.88
CA SER A 275 19.31 -3.46 8.91
C SER A 275 18.82 -2.15 8.28
N LYS A 276 19.75 -1.33 7.78
CA LYS A 276 19.40 -0.08 7.11
C LYS A 276 18.48 -0.36 5.92
N PRO A 277 17.33 0.34 5.81
CA PRO A 277 16.46 0.16 4.67
C PRO A 277 17.12 0.67 3.39
N GLU A 278 16.66 0.15 2.27
CA GLU A 278 17.07 0.46 0.91
C GLU A 278 15.82 0.86 0.13
N LEU A 279 15.98 1.83 -0.76
CA LEU A 279 14.92 2.23 -1.67
C LEU A 279 15.13 1.49 -2.99
N LEU A 280 14.11 0.76 -3.43
CA LEU A 280 14.12 -0.04 -4.65
C LEU A 280 13.04 0.52 -5.59
N LEU A 281 13.35 0.64 -6.87
CA LEU A 281 12.45 1.21 -7.88
C LEU A 281 12.10 0.12 -8.89
N SER A 282 10.81 -0.13 -9.09
CA SER A 282 10.30 -1.06 -10.10
C SER A 282 9.44 -0.30 -11.12
N SER A 283 9.49 -0.74 -12.37
CA SER A 283 8.56 -0.33 -13.41
C SER A 283 7.46 -1.37 -13.52
N SER A 284 6.19 -0.97 -13.53
CA SER A 284 5.11 -1.87 -13.93
C SER A 284 5.33 -2.34 -15.36
N ALA A 285 5.05 -3.63 -15.60
CA ALA A 285 5.05 -4.20 -16.94
C ALA A 285 3.95 -3.58 -17.83
#